data_AF-A0A257WWQ1-F1
#
_entry.id   AF-A0A257WWQ1-F1
#
_cell.length_a   1.000
_cell.length_b   1.000
_cell.length_c   1.000
_cell.angle_alpha   90.00
_cell.angle_beta   90.00
_cell.angle_gamma   90.00
#
_symmetry.space_group_name_H-M   'P 1'
#
loop_
_entity.id
_entity.type
_entity.pdbx_description
1 polymer ?
#
loop_
_entity_poly.entity_id
_entity_poly.type
_entity_poly.pdbx_seq_one_letter_code
_entity_poly.pdbx_strand_id
1 'polypeptide(L)'
;MLLDRIVRQGRAFGIHVFLGSQTLGGAYTLARTTLGQMVIRIALQCNEADAALIMDDTNTAPRLLSRPGEGIYNDAAGAVEGNSPFQVVWLTDEERDANLVKVTQLSKERGFSSKRPIVFEGNMPADVRDNALLTTALEHPPVKAPADPKCWLGMPNAIKGPTEAMFPRQSGRHLLLVGQNDEAVAAIIGLGMLALAAQHPRATPPKFYLIHGALADTPDCVFLESIAQGHAKISQGHEAPEFIAEIHAEMKRRSDEGSAGDPPIYLFIHGLQKFRKLRYEEDFSFGGDDTPKPGNQLNEIISEGPPLGIHLITSLDTLNNVNRSLSRKSVSELGMRVLFQMSANDSASLIDSPKAS
;
A
#
# COMPACT_ATOMS: atom_id res chain seq x y z
N MET A 1 -22.75 -14.31 -1.63
CA MET A 1 -23.49 -13.09 -1.21
C MET A 1 -23.22 -11.85 -2.07
N LEU A 2 -22.01 -11.60 -2.59
CA LEU A 2 -21.77 -10.47 -3.51
C LEU A 2 -22.25 -10.73 -4.95
N LEU A 3 -21.86 -11.88 -5.52
CA LEU A 3 -22.17 -12.22 -6.91
C LEU A 3 -23.68 -12.28 -7.20
N ASP A 4 -24.46 -12.88 -6.29
CA ASP A 4 -25.94 -12.91 -6.38
C ASP A 4 -26.55 -11.50 -6.46
N ARG A 5 -26.05 -10.57 -5.65
CA ARG A 5 -26.50 -9.18 -5.68
C ARG A 5 -26.17 -8.51 -7.02
N ILE A 6 -24.99 -8.76 -7.56
CA ILE A 6 -24.57 -8.22 -8.87
C ILE A 6 -25.46 -8.79 -9.98
N VAL A 7 -25.68 -10.10 -10.02
CA VAL A 7 -26.54 -10.72 -11.05
C VAL A 7 -27.97 -10.17 -10.97
N ARG A 8 -28.54 -10.03 -9.76
CA ARG A 8 -29.93 -9.61 -9.58
C ARG A 8 -30.16 -8.11 -9.79
N GLN A 9 -29.22 -7.26 -9.35
CA GLN A 9 -29.40 -5.80 -9.33
C GLN A 9 -28.53 -5.07 -10.38
N GLY A 10 -27.44 -5.68 -10.85
CA GLY A 10 -26.42 -5.05 -11.67
C GLY A 10 -26.96 -4.43 -12.96
N ARG A 11 -27.95 -5.06 -13.60
CA ARG A 11 -28.60 -4.54 -14.82
C ARG A 11 -29.13 -3.12 -14.68
N ALA A 12 -29.67 -2.76 -13.51
CA ALA A 12 -30.21 -1.43 -13.25
C ALA A 12 -29.11 -0.35 -13.14
N PHE A 13 -27.87 -0.77 -12.95
CA PHE A 13 -26.68 0.07 -12.81
C PHE A 13 -25.71 -0.06 -14.00
N GLY A 14 -26.12 -0.72 -15.09
CA GLY A 14 -25.25 -0.96 -16.25
C GLY A 14 -24.12 -1.96 -16.00
N ILE A 15 -24.24 -2.81 -14.98
CA ILE A 15 -23.27 -3.85 -14.66
C ILE A 15 -23.72 -5.16 -15.31
N HIS A 16 -22.90 -5.67 -16.23
CA HIS A 16 -23.12 -6.93 -16.93
C HIS A 16 -22.13 -7.98 -16.42
N VAL A 17 -22.59 -9.21 -16.23
CA VAL A 17 -21.77 -10.32 -15.71
C VAL A 17 -21.72 -11.42 -16.76
N PHE A 18 -20.50 -11.85 -17.08
CA PHE A 18 -20.22 -13.03 -17.90
C PHE A 18 -19.56 -14.07 -17.01
N LEU A 19 -20.15 -15.28 -16.95
CA LEU A 19 -19.60 -16.41 -16.20
C LEU A 19 -19.28 -17.53 -17.18
N GLY A 20 -18.03 -18.00 -17.15
CA GLY A 20 -17.57 -19.17 -17.88
C GLY A 20 -17.06 -20.22 -16.90
N SER A 21 -17.44 -21.49 -17.11
CA SER A 21 -16.93 -22.63 -16.35
C SER A 21 -16.78 -23.84 -17.26
N GLN A 22 -15.83 -24.73 -16.93
CA GLN A 22 -15.68 -26.02 -17.61
C GLN A 22 -16.72 -27.04 -17.14
N THR A 23 -17.05 -27.02 -15.84
CA THR A 23 -18.12 -27.85 -15.25
C THR A 23 -18.79 -27.08 -14.13
N LEU A 24 -20.09 -27.28 -13.95
CA LEU A 24 -20.86 -26.70 -12.85
C LEU A 24 -21.18 -27.76 -11.77
N GLY A 25 -21.01 -29.05 -12.07
CA GLY A 25 -21.30 -30.19 -11.19
C GLY A 25 -20.45 -30.33 -9.91
N GLY A 26 -19.43 -29.49 -9.69
CA GLY A 26 -18.60 -29.51 -8.47
C GLY A 26 -18.53 -28.16 -7.73
N ALA A 27 -19.13 -27.11 -8.29
CA ALA A 27 -18.99 -25.73 -7.83
C ALA A 27 -20.31 -25.21 -7.26
N TYR A 28 -20.75 -25.70 -6.11
CA TYR A 28 -21.89 -25.16 -5.36
C TYR A 28 -21.54 -23.80 -4.68
N THR A 29 -21.08 -22.82 -5.45
CA THR A 29 -20.86 -21.44 -4.97
C THR A 29 -21.97 -20.47 -5.40
N LEU A 30 -22.75 -20.83 -6.44
CA LEU A 30 -23.89 -20.06 -6.94
C LEU A 30 -25.19 -20.82 -6.70
N ALA A 31 -26.18 -20.14 -6.11
CA ALA A 31 -27.49 -20.72 -5.92
C ALA A 31 -28.20 -20.89 -7.27
N ARG A 32 -29.00 -21.96 -7.41
CA ARG A 32 -29.81 -22.22 -8.62
C ARG A 32 -30.72 -21.03 -8.95
N THR A 33 -31.19 -20.32 -7.93
CA THR A 33 -31.95 -19.07 -8.04
C THR A 33 -31.16 -17.96 -8.72
N THR A 34 -29.85 -17.85 -8.46
CA THR A 34 -28.95 -16.87 -9.10
C THR A 34 -28.74 -17.22 -10.57
N LEU A 35 -28.51 -18.50 -10.90
CA LEU A 35 -28.42 -18.96 -12.30
C LEU A 35 -29.73 -18.73 -13.07
N GLY A 36 -30.88 -18.89 -12.40
CA GLY A 36 -32.19 -18.57 -12.98
C GLY A 36 -32.36 -17.09 -13.38
N GLN A 37 -31.57 -16.17 -12.83
CA GLN A 37 -31.57 -14.75 -13.24
C GLN A 37 -30.70 -14.50 -14.48
N MET A 38 -29.90 -15.48 -14.92
CA MET A 38 -29.06 -15.39 -16.11
C MET A 38 -29.84 -15.92 -17.32
N VAL A 39 -30.45 -14.98 -18.06
CA VAL A 39 -31.34 -15.29 -19.18
C VAL A 39 -30.56 -15.76 -20.41
N ILE A 40 -29.45 -15.09 -20.72
CA ILE A 40 -28.59 -15.47 -21.85
C ILE A 40 -27.64 -16.57 -21.37
N ARG A 41 -27.69 -17.72 -22.05
CA ARG A 41 -26.89 -18.90 -21.78
C ARG A 41 -26.22 -19.36 -23.07
N ILE A 42 -24.94 -19.68 -22.96
CA ILE A 42 -24.15 -20.25 -24.04
C ILE A 42 -23.58 -21.56 -23.53
N ALA A 43 -23.94 -22.66 -24.16
CA ALA A 43 -23.39 -23.97 -23.85
C ALA A 43 -22.61 -24.52 -25.03
N LEU A 44 -21.37 -24.92 -24.79
CA LEU A 44 -20.62 -25.80 -25.68
C LEU A 44 -20.92 -27.26 -25.31
N GLN A 45 -20.32 -28.22 -26.02
CA GLN A 45 -20.46 -29.64 -25.69
C GLN A 45 -20.13 -29.88 -24.21
N CYS A 46 -21.10 -30.42 -23.47
CA CYS A 46 -20.94 -30.79 -22.06
C CYS A 46 -21.69 -32.10 -21.74
N ASN A 47 -21.54 -32.59 -20.50
CA ASN A 47 -22.31 -33.76 -20.05
C ASN A 47 -23.78 -33.37 -19.77
N GLU A 48 -24.64 -34.37 -19.61
CA GLU A 48 -26.08 -34.15 -19.41
C GLU A 48 -26.42 -33.38 -18.12
N ALA A 49 -25.66 -33.63 -17.04
CA ALA A 49 -25.87 -32.94 -15.76
C ALA A 49 -25.52 -31.45 -15.85
N ASP A 50 -24.42 -31.11 -16.52
CA ASP A 50 -24.02 -29.71 -16.78
C ASP A 50 -24.98 -29.05 -17.78
N ALA A 51 -25.48 -29.79 -18.80
CA ALA A 51 -26.47 -29.28 -19.73
C ALA A 51 -27.78 -28.89 -19.03
N ALA A 52 -28.30 -29.76 -18.17
CA ALA A 52 -29.51 -29.49 -17.37
C ALA A 52 -29.31 -28.32 -16.39
N LEU A 53 -28.09 -28.13 -15.88
CA LEU A 53 -27.77 -27.04 -14.96
C LEU A 53 -27.58 -25.68 -15.67
N ILE A 54 -26.99 -25.67 -16.86
CA ILE A 54 -26.79 -24.46 -17.68
C ILE A 54 -28.10 -24.04 -18.34
N MET A 55 -28.87 -25.01 -18.86
CA MET A 55 -30.14 -24.80 -19.53
C MET A 55 -31.30 -25.07 -18.54
N ASP A 56 -32.35 -25.74 -19.00
CA ASP A 56 -33.41 -26.25 -18.16
C ASP A 56 -33.27 -27.77 -17.97
N ASP A 57 -33.91 -28.34 -16.95
CA ASP A 57 -33.86 -29.80 -16.66
C ASP A 57 -34.35 -30.64 -17.85
N THR A 58 -35.16 -30.04 -18.73
CA THR A 58 -35.72 -30.66 -19.94
C THR A 58 -34.87 -30.43 -21.20
N ASN A 59 -33.83 -29.59 -21.14
CA ASN A 59 -33.01 -29.18 -22.28
C ASN A 59 -31.60 -29.76 -22.21
N THR A 60 -31.44 -30.98 -22.70
CA THR A 60 -30.16 -31.69 -22.76
C THR A 60 -29.44 -31.52 -24.11
N ALA A 61 -29.92 -30.64 -24.99
CA ALA A 61 -29.38 -30.45 -26.34
C ALA A 61 -27.85 -30.22 -26.41
N PRO A 62 -27.20 -29.49 -25.47
CA PRO A 62 -25.74 -29.34 -25.47
C PRO A 62 -24.96 -30.66 -25.41
N ARG A 63 -25.54 -31.73 -24.86
CA ARG A 63 -24.93 -33.06 -24.80
C ARG A 63 -24.74 -33.70 -26.18
N LEU A 64 -25.62 -33.35 -27.13
CA LEU A 64 -25.68 -33.92 -28.47
C LEU A 64 -24.71 -33.23 -29.45
N LEU A 65 -24.09 -32.13 -29.05
CA LEU A 65 -23.06 -31.45 -29.82
C LEU A 65 -21.86 -32.38 -30.01
N SER A 66 -21.29 -32.37 -31.21
CA SER A 66 -20.27 -33.36 -31.61
C SER A 66 -19.03 -32.72 -32.22
N ARG A 67 -19.15 -31.51 -32.76
CA ARG A 67 -18.04 -30.83 -33.43
C ARG A 67 -17.34 -29.87 -32.46
N PRO A 68 -15.99 -29.81 -32.46
CA PRO A 68 -15.27 -28.80 -31.69
C PRO A 68 -15.73 -27.39 -32.07
N GLY A 69 -16.02 -26.55 -31.05
CA GLY A 69 -16.52 -25.19 -31.25
C GLY A 69 -18.00 -25.09 -31.61
N GLU A 70 -18.73 -26.20 -31.73
CA GLU A 70 -20.19 -26.18 -31.82
C GLU A 70 -20.78 -25.74 -30.47
N GLY A 71 -21.79 -24.89 -30.50
CA GLY A 71 -22.44 -24.37 -29.31
C GLY A 71 -23.91 -24.05 -29.53
N ILE A 72 -24.62 -23.84 -28.43
CA ILE A 72 -26.01 -23.38 -28.43
C ILE A 72 -26.06 -22.04 -27.70
N TYR A 73 -26.53 -21.01 -28.40
CA TYR A 73 -26.95 -19.74 -27.81
C TYR A 73 -28.41 -19.88 -27.41
N ASN A 74 -28.76 -19.43 -26.20
CA ASN A 74 -30.12 -19.44 -25.70
C ASN A 74 -30.40 -18.13 -24.96
N ASP A 75 -31.41 -17.38 -25.41
CA ASP A 75 -31.88 -16.14 -24.78
C ASP A 75 -33.23 -16.30 -24.08
N ALA A 76 -33.72 -17.54 -23.97
CA ALA A 76 -34.98 -17.92 -23.34
C ALA A 76 -34.77 -18.64 -22.00
N ALA A 77 -33.74 -18.24 -21.24
CA ALA A 77 -33.43 -18.77 -19.91
C ALA A 77 -33.28 -20.32 -19.85
N GLY A 78 -32.81 -20.93 -20.93
CA GLY A 78 -32.55 -22.37 -21.02
C GLY A 78 -33.69 -23.20 -21.61
N ALA A 79 -34.81 -22.58 -21.99
CA ALA A 79 -35.93 -23.26 -22.66
C ALA A 79 -35.53 -23.79 -24.05
N VAL A 80 -35.98 -25.00 -24.41
CA VAL A 80 -35.57 -25.69 -25.65
C VAL A 80 -35.91 -24.87 -26.90
N GLU A 81 -37.03 -24.15 -26.90
CA GLU A 81 -37.49 -23.36 -28.06
C GLU A 81 -36.57 -22.18 -28.36
N GLY A 82 -35.80 -21.71 -27.37
CA GLY A 82 -34.83 -20.62 -27.53
C GLY A 82 -33.45 -21.09 -28.00
N ASN A 83 -33.25 -22.38 -28.27
CA ASN A 83 -31.95 -22.89 -28.70
C ASN A 83 -31.63 -22.42 -30.13
N SER A 84 -30.54 -21.68 -30.29
CA SER A 84 -29.94 -21.31 -31.57
C SER A 84 -28.54 -21.94 -31.69
N PRO A 85 -28.38 -23.03 -32.45
CA PRO A 85 -27.08 -23.63 -32.72
C PRO A 85 -26.15 -22.66 -33.45
N PHE A 86 -24.87 -22.66 -33.10
CA PHE A 86 -23.84 -21.85 -33.75
C PHE A 86 -22.47 -22.53 -33.70
N GLN A 87 -21.53 -22.00 -34.46
CA GLN A 87 -20.13 -22.44 -34.49
C GLN A 87 -19.23 -21.27 -34.07
N VAL A 88 -18.38 -21.50 -33.07
CA VAL A 88 -17.39 -20.54 -32.58
C VAL A 88 -16.32 -20.31 -33.65
N VAL A 89 -15.97 -19.04 -33.86
CA VAL A 89 -14.84 -18.66 -34.74
C VAL A 89 -13.53 -19.09 -34.09
N TRP A 90 -12.72 -19.81 -34.84
CA TRP A 90 -11.37 -20.19 -34.41
C TRP A 90 -10.37 -19.10 -34.78
N LEU A 91 -9.47 -18.79 -33.85
CA LEU A 91 -8.31 -17.92 -34.04
C LEU A 91 -7.07 -18.70 -33.62
N THR A 92 -5.97 -18.59 -34.39
CA THR A 92 -4.69 -19.14 -33.92
C THR A 92 -4.16 -18.32 -32.74
N ASP A 93 -3.25 -18.89 -31.95
CA ASP A 93 -2.61 -18.15 -30.86
C ASP A 93 -1.86 -16.92 -31.38
N GLU A 94 -1.19 -17.04 -32.54
CA GLU A 94 -0.48 -15.95 -33.19
C GLU A 94 -1.42 -14.83 -33.65
N GLU A 95 -2.56 -15.19 -34.25
CA GLU A 95 -3.57 -14.22 -34.68
C GLU A 95 -4.21 -13.52 -33.48
N ARG A 96 -4.53 -14.27 -32.41
CA ARG A 96 -5.05 -13.71 -31.15
C ARG A 96 -4.06 -12.69 -30.59
N ASP A 97 -2.81 -13.07 -30.42
CA ASP A 97 -1.79 -12.24 -29.78
C ASP A 97 -1.49 -10.99 -30.64
N ALA A 98 -1.41 -11.14 -31.96
CA ALA A 98 -1.28 -10.01 -32.88
C ALA A 98 -2.46 -9.04 -32.79
N ASN A 99 -3.69 -9.52 -32.61
CA ASN A 99 -4.86 -8.66 -32.41
C ASN A 99 -4.88 -8.01 -31.02
N LEU A 100 -4.45 -8.70 -29.96
CA LEU A 100 -4.33 -8.11 -28.62
C LEU A 100 -3.33 -6.95 -28.59
N VAL A 101 -2.24 -7.04 -29.35
CA VAL A 101 -1.29 -5.93 -29.54
C VAL A 101 -1.99 -4.74 -30.22
N LYS A 102 -2.78 -4.96 -31.28
CA LYS A 102 -3.55 -3.89 -31.95
C LYS A 102 -4.56 -3.23 -31.02
N VAL A 103 -5.29 -4.01 -30.20
CA VAL A 103 -6.23 -3.48 -29.20
C VAL A 103 -5.51 -2.62 -28.17
N THR A 104 -4.35 -3.07 -27.70
CA THR A 104 -3.51 -2.32 -26.75
C THR A 104 -3.04 -0.99 -27.37
N GLN A 105 -2.62 -1.01 -28.63
CA GLN A 105 -2.20 0.19 -29.35
C GLN A 105 -3.37 1.17 -29.54
N LEU A 106 -4.53 0.68 -29.97
CA LEU A 106 -5.74 1.49 -30.13
C LEU A 106 -6.18 2.13 -28.80
N SER A 107 -6.05 1.39 -27.69
CA SER A 107 -6.32 1.89 -26.34
C SER A 107 -5.41 3.07 -25.98
N LYS A 108 -4.11 3.00 -26.32
CA LYS A 108 -3.16 4.11 -26.13
C LYS A 108 -3.52 5.32 -26.99
N GLU A 109 -3.76 5.12 -28.28
CA GLU A 109 -4.10 6.20 -29.23
C GLU A 109 -5.38 6.94 -28.86
N ARG A 110 -6.38 6.22 -28.34
CA ARG A 110 -7.67 6.79 -27.91
C ARG A 110 -7.65 7.28 -26.45
N GLY A 111 -6.52 7.23 -25.76
CA GLY A 111 -6.37 7.74 -24.39
C GLY A 111 -7.02 6.88 -23.29
N PHE A 112 -7.41 5.63 -23.60
CA PHE A 112 -7.95 4.68 -22.61
C PHE A 112 -6.88 4.14 -21.66
N SER A 113 -5.60 4.34 -21.95
CA SER A 113 -4.47 3.99 -21.07
C SER A 113 -4.55 4.64 -19.68
N SER A 114 -5.27 5.75 -19.55
CA SER A 114 -5.46 6.48 -18.28
C SER A 114 -6.50 5.86 -17.34
N LYS A 115 -7.36 4.95 -17.84
CA LYS A 115 -8.44 4.31 -17.06
C LYS A 115 -8.16 2.82 -16.90
N ARG A 116 -7.14 2.49 -16.10
CA ARG A 116 -6.86 1.10 -15.76
C ARG A 116 -7.88 0.57 -14.76
N PRO A 117 -8.48 -0.61 -14.97
CA PRO A 117 -9.26 -1.27 -13.92
C PRO A 117 -8.33 -1.56 -12.74
N ILE A 118 -8.80 -1.25 -11.53
CA ILE A 118 -8.08 -1.62 -10.30
C ILE A 118 -8.38 -3.09 -10.05
N VAL A 119 -7.37 -3.93 -10.24
CA VAL A 119 -7.44 -5.36 -9.91
C VAL A 119 -6.83 -5.52 -8.52
N PHE A 120 -7.63 -6.00 -7.57
CA PHE A 120 -7.13 -6.33 -6.23
C PHE A 120 -6.77 -7.81 -6.18
N GLU A 121 -5.47 -8.10 -6.24
CA GLU A 121 -4.91 -9.41 -5.97
C GLU A 121 -4.38 -9.41 -4.54
N GLY A 122 -5.19 -9.89 -3.58
CA GLY A 122 -4.93 -9.71 -2.14
C GLY A 122 -3.65 -10.36 -1.61
N ASN A 123 -2.96 -11.11 -2.45
CA ASN A 123 -1.72 -11.84 -2.21
C ASN A 123 -0.52 -11.27 -2.99
N MET A 124 -0.73 -10.29 -3.88
CA MET A 124 0.36 -9.64 -4.60
C MET A 124 0.90 -8.44 -3.81
N PRO A 125 2.23 -8.30 -3.69
CA PRO A 125 2.84 -7.06 -3.19
C PRO A 125 2.43 -5.86 -4.04
N ALA A 126 2.31 -4.70 -3.41
CA ALA A 126 2.06 -3.45 -4.12
C ALA A 126 3.27 -3.05 -4.98
N ASP A 127 3.03 -2.64 -6.22
CA ASP A 127 4.06 -2.04 -7.08
C ASP A 127 4.04 -0.52 -6.92
N VAL A 128 5.19 0.06 -6.53
CA VAL A 128 5.32 1.51 -6.37
C VAL A 128 5.06 2.28 -7.68
N ARG A 129 5.29 1.64 -8.84
CA ARG A 129 5.08 2.25 -10.16
C ARG A 129 3.61 2.46 -10.49
N ASP A 130 2.70 1.79 -9.78
CA ASP A 130 1.26 2.00 -9.91
C ASP A 130 0.77 3.20 -9.09
N ASN A 131 1.64 3.83 -8.28
CA ASN A 131 1.30 5.05 -7.56
C ASN A 131 1.37 6.29 -8.47
N ALA A 132 0.28 6.55 -9.18
CA ALA A 132 0.15 7.71 -10.06
C ALA A 132 0.39 9.07 -9.36
N LEU A 133 0.14 9.17 -8.04
CA LEU A 133 0.40 10.39 -7.28
C LEU A 133 1.90 10.65 -7.13
N LEU A 134 2.68 9.59 -6.83
CA LEU A 134 4.13 9.68 -6.77
C LEU A 134 4.72 10.00 -8.15
N THR A 135 4.27 9.30 -9.20
CA THR A 135 4.71 9.58 -10.57
C THR A 135 4.47 11.04 -10.94
N THR A 136 3.28 11.55 -10.66
CA THR A 136 2.93 12.96 -10.93
C THR A 136 3.85 13.93 -10.19
N ALA A 137 4.13 13.68 -8.90
CA ALA A 137 5.01 14.52 -8.10
C ALA A 137 6.47 14.53 -8.61
N LEU A 138 6.97 13.38 -9.08
CA LEU A 138 8.30 13.25 -9.66
C LEU A 138 8.42 13.98 -11.00
N GLU A 139 7.41 13.87 -11.86
CA GLU A 139 7.36 14.53 -13.17
C GLU A 139 7.14 16.04 -13.07
N HIS A 140 6.38 16.49 -12.06
CA HIS A 140 6.00 17.89 -11.88
C HIS A 140 6.37 18.39 -10.48
N PRO A 141 7.67 18.63 -10.19
CA PRO A 141 8.10 19.14 -8.90
C PRO A 141 7.39 20.46 -8.56
N PRO A 142 6.82 20.60 -7.36
CA PRO A 142 6.02 21.76 -7.03
C PRO A 142 6.89 23.01 -6.82
N VAL A 143 6.36 24.18 -7.19
CA VAL A 143 7.02 25.48 -6.95
C VAL A 143 7.02 25.85 -5.46
N LYS A 144 6.00 25.40 -4.72
CA LYS A 144 5.84 25.62 -3.28
C LYS A 144 5.60 24.28 -2.60
N ALA A 145 6.25 24.06 -1.45
CA ALA A 145 5.99 22.87 -0.65
C ALA A 145 4.51 22.80 -0.23
N PRO A 146 3.87 21.62 -0.28
CA PRO A 146 2.52 21.43 0.23
C PRO A 146 2.47 21.69 1.74
N ALA A 147 1.30 22.08 2.24
CA ALA A 147 1.10 22.27 3.68
C ALA A 147 1.19 20.94 4.46
N ASP A 148 0.86 19.84 3.79
CA ASP A 148 0.79 18.47 4.29
C ASP A 148 1.58 17.50 3.39
N PRO A 149 2.94 17.55 3.40
CA PRO A 149 3.75 16.56 2.68
C PRO A 149 3.41 15.13 3.11
N LYS A 150 3.39 14.19 2.17
CA LYS A 150 2.87 12.84 2.41
C LYS A 150 3.88 11.74 2.13
N CYS A 151 3.86 10.67 2.92
CA CYS A 151 4.45 9.39 2.58
C CYS A 151 3.34 8.41 2.22
N TRP A 152 3.40 7.77 1.05
CA TRP A 152 2.48 6.70 0.68
C TRP A 152 3.02 5.37 1.20
N LEU A 153 2.23 4.72 2.05
CA LEU A 153 2.62 3.53 2.82
C LEU A 153 2.32 2.22 2.08
N GLY A 154 1.41 2.26 1.11
CA GLY A 154 1.02 1.09 0.33
C GLY A 154 -0.34 1.23 -0.34
N MET A 155 -0.73 0.17 -1.04
CA MET A 155 -2.04 0.08 -1.70
C MET A 155 -3.16 -0.19 -0.69
N PRO A 156 -4.34 0.43 -0.84
CA PRO A 156 -5.46 0.21 0.05
C PRO A 156 -6.19 -1.10 -0.31
N ASN A 157 -6.67 -1.83 0.71
CA ASN A 157 -7.52 -3.02 0.53
C ASN A 157 -8.99 -2.67 0.20
N ALA A 158 -9.25 -1.45 -0.25
CA ALA A 158 -10.57 -0.93 -0.59
C ALA A 158 -10.45 0.08 -1.73
N ILE A 159 -11.55 0.34 -2.45
CA ILE A 159 -11.61 1.32 -3.54
C ILE A 159 -11.54 2.73 -2.95
N LYS A 160 -10.34 3.18 -2.62
CA LYS A 160 -9.99 4.53 -2.14
C LYS A 160 -8.58 4.90 -2.59
N GLY A 161 -8.13 6.11 -2.29
CA GLY A 161 -6.75 6.53 -2.52
C GLY A 161 -5.73 5.76 -1.65
N PRO A 162 -4.42 5.85 -1.98
CA PRO A 162 -3.36 5.17 -1.23
C PRO A 162 -3.41 5.46 0.27
N THR A 163 -2.94 4.52 1.07
CA THR A 163 -2.77 4.76 2.52
C THR A 163 -1.59 5.69 2.71
N GLU A 164 -1.79 6.80 3.41
CA GLU A 164 -0.81 7.90 3.51
C GLU A 164 -0.55 8.34 4.96
N ALA A 165 0.70 8.70 5.25
CA ALA A 165 1.12 9.43 6.45
C ALA A 165 1.43 10.87 6.07
N MET A 166 0.94 11.84 6.85
CA MET A 166 1.05 13.26 6.53
C MET A 166 1.90 14.00 7.57
N PHE A 167 2.74 14.92 7.10
CA PHE A 167 3.72 15.64 7.92
C PHE A 167 3.51 17.17 7.89
N PRO A 168 2.33 17.68 8.25
CA PRO A 168 2.17 19.12 8.46
C PRO A 168 2.94 19.56 9.70
N ARG A 169 3.25 20.86 9.80
CA ARG A 169 3.86 21.49 10.97
C ARG A 169 2.89 21.55 12.16
N GLN A 170 2.63 20.40 12.76
CA GLN A 170 1.65 20.18 13.82
C GLN A 170 2.16 19.08 14.77
N SER A 171 1.93 19.22 16.08
CA SER A 171 2.26 18.20 17.08
C SER A 171 1.67 16.82 16.74
N GLY A 172 2.31 15.76 17.21
CA GLY A 172 1.88 14.39 16.93
C GLY A 172 2.21 13.86 15.52
N ARG A 173 2.84 14.67 14.65
CA ARG A 173 3.12 14.31 13.24
C ARG A 173 4.48 13.65 13.07
N HIS A 174 4.61 12.52 13.74
CA HIS A 174 5.69 11.55 13.58
C HIS A 174 5.11 10.19 13.19
N LEU A 175 5.90 9.39 12.48
CA LEU A 175 5.51 8.06 12.04
C LEU A 175 6.30 7.00 12.80
N LEU A 176 5.58 6.10 13.47
CA LEU A 176 6.11 4.90 14.12
C LEU A 176 5.68 3.66 13.33
N LEU A 177 6.66 2.86 12.89
CA LEU A 177 6.47 1.54 12.31
C LEU A 177 6.81 0.49 13.38
N VAL A 178 5.91 -0.46 13.67
CA VAL A 178 6.17 -1.52 14.66
C VAL A 178 5.95 -2.90 14.06
N GLY A 179 7.00 -3.71 13.99
CA GLY A 179 6.95 -5.09 13.55
C GLY A 179 8.25 -5.64 12.97
N GLN A 180 8.25 -6.94 12.67
CA GLN A 180 9.45 -7.71 12.30
C GLN A 180 9.64 -7.92 10.79
N ASN A 181 8.90 -7.19 9.96
CA ASN A 181 9.06 -7.26 8.50
C ASN A 181 10.07 -6.21 8.03
N ASP A 182 11.36 -6.53 8.16
CA ASP A 182 12.46 -5.61 7.84
C ASP A 182 12.41 -5.11 6.39
N GLU A 183 12.08 -5.98 5.43
CA GLU A 183 11.96 -5.63 4.00
C GLU A 183 10.88 -4.56 3.79
N ALA A 184 9.67 -4.77 4.34
CA ALA A 184 8.58 -3.81 4.20
C ALA A 184 8.87 -2.50 4.95
N VAL A 185 9.52 -2.57 6.11
CA VAL A 185 9.93 -1.39 6.88
C VAL A 185 10.97 -0.57 6.11
N ALA A 186 11.99 -1.20 5.54
CA ALA A 186 13.00 -0.56 4.71
C ALA A 186 12.36 0.07 3.46
N ALA A 187 11.45 -0.64 2.80
CA ALA A 187 10.68 -0.13 1.67
C ALA A 187 9.89 1.13 2.03
N ILE A 188 9.13 1.12 3.15
CA ILE A 188 8.35 2.29 3.60
C ILE A 188 9.27 3.47 3.93
N ILE A 189 10.39 3.25 4.59
CA ILE A 189 11.35 4.31 4.94
C ILE A 189 11.98 4.92 3.68
N GLY A 190 12.52 4.07 2.78
CA GLY A 190 13.16 4.53 1.55
C GLY A 190 12.16 5.23 0.62
N LEU A 191 11.01 4.63 0.36
CA LEU A 191 9.97 5.24 -0.48
C LEU A 191 9.35 6.49 0.17
N GLY A 192 9.30 6.56 1.50
CA GLY A 192 8.91 7.75 2.22
C GLY A 192 9.86 8.93 1.96
N MET A 193 11.17 8.68 1.98
CA MET A 193 12.18 9.69 1.63
C MET A 193 12.00 10.17 0.18
N LEU A 194 11.83 9.24 -0.77
CA LEU A 194 11.58 9.57 -2.18
C LEU A 194 10.30 10.40 -2.36
N ALA A 195 9.21 10.00 -1.71
CA ALA A 195 7.93 10.70 -1.78
C ALA A 195 8.03 12.11 -1.22
N LEU A 196 8.70 12.29 -0.09
CA LEU A 196 8.91 13.61 0.52
C LEU A 196 9.83 14.47 -0.36
N ALA A 197 10.90 13.92 -0.93
CA ALA A 197 11.77 14.64 -1.84
C ALA A 197 11.01 15.13 -3.08
N ALA A 198 10.16 14.29 -3.66
CA ALA A 198 9.35 14.61 -4.84
C ALA A 198 8.34 15.74 -4.61
N GLN A 199 7.88 15.92 -3.36
CA GLN A 199 6.87 16.92 -3.00
C GLN A 199 7.45 18.27 -2.57
N HIS A 200 8.76 18.47 -2.62
CA HIS A 200 9.37 19.73 -2.22
C HIS A 200 10.02 20.46 -3.40
N PRO A 201 10.06 21.81 -3.38
CA PRO A 201 10.73 22.58 -4.41
C PRO A 201 12.22 22.28 -4.46
N ARG A 202 12.77 22.08 -5.67
CA ARG A 202 14.21 21.82 -5.86
C ARG A 202 15.11 22.96 -5.37
N ALA A 203 14.59 24.20 -5.36
CA ALA A 203 15.31 25.37 -4.87
C ALA A 203 15.45 25.41 -3.34
N THR A 204 14.54 24.74 -2.62
CA THR A 204 14.51 24.68 -1.15
C THR A 204 14.22 23.24 -0.73
N PRO A 205 15.16 22.31 -0.97
CA PRO A 205 14.94 20.91 -0.68
C PRO A 205 14.87 20.68 0.84
N PRO A 206 14.14 19.66 1.29
CA PRO A 206 14.15 19.23 2.68
C PRO A 206 15.54 18.71 3.06
N LYS A 207 15.84 18.72 4.36
CA LYS A 207 17.05 18.10 4.90
C LYS A 207 16.71 16.70 5.37
N PHE A 208 17.46 15.70 4.90
CA PHE A 208 17.26 14.31 5.26
C PHE A 208 18.42 13.76 6.09
N TYR A 209 18.08 13.03 7.14
CA TYR A 209 19.01 12.26 7.96
C TYR A 209 18.50 10.83 8.02
N LEU A 210 19.36 9.87 7.71
CA LEU A 210 19.07 8.44 7.78
C LEU A 210 20.02 7.79 8.77
N ILE A 211 19.46 7.18 9.80
CA ILE A 211 20.16 6.29 10.72
C ILE A 211 19.58 4.90 10.50
N HIS A 212 20.36 3.91 10.06
CA HIS A 212 19.84 2.55 9.84
C HIS A 212 20.71 1.47 10.44
N GLY A 213 20.06 0.48 11.05
CA GLY A 213 20.73 -0.70 11.61
C GLY A 213 20.60 -1.93 10.72
N ALA A 214 20.47 -1.73 9.40
CA ALA A 214 20.49 -2.82 8.43
C ALA A 214 21.87 -3.47 8.43
N LEU A 215 21.94 -4.78 8.28
CA LEU A 215 23.22 -5.49 8.20
C LEU A 215 23.88 -5.18 6.86
N ALA A 216 25.21 -5.02 6.85
CA ALA A 216 25.96 -4.82 5.62
C ALA A 216 25.65 -5.93 4.60
N ASP A 217 25.63 -5.55 3.32
CA ASP A 217 25.37 -6.43 2.18
C ASP A 217 23.97 -7.08 2.12
N THR A 218 23.03 -6.69 2.98
CA THR A 218 21.62 -7.11 2.82
C THR A 218 20.90 -6.25 1.78
N PRO A 219 19.85 -6.79 1.10
CA PRO A 219 19.03 -6.01 0.17
C PRO A 219 18.50 -4.72 0.78
N ASP A 220 18.06 -4.75 2.04
CA ASP A 220 17.53 -3.59 2.76
C ASP A 220 18.59 -2.50 2.96
N CYS A 221 19.83 -2.89 3.26
CA CYS A 221 20.96 -1.98 3.42
C CYS A 221 21.28 -1.29 2.09
N VAL A 222 21.45 -2.08 1.03
CA VAL A 222 21.73 -1.58 -0.33
C VAL A 222 20.61 -0.65 -0.79
N PHE A 223 19.37 -1.02 -0.57
CA PHE A 223 18.20 -0.22 -0.94
C PHE A 223 18.17 1.12 -0.20
N LEU A 224 18.25 1.11 1.14
CA LEU A 224 18.21 2.33 1.96
C LEU A 224 19.35 3.29 1.61
N GLU A 225 20.57 2.77 1.49
CA GLU A 225 21.73 3.59 1.14
C GLU A 225 21.63 4.14 -0.28
N SER A 226 21.18 3.35 -1.26
CA SER A 226 21.03 3.80 -2.65
C SER A 226 20.01 4.93 -2.81
N ILE A 227 18.89 4.89 -2.07
CA ILE A 227 17.90 5.97 -2.07
C ILE A 227 18.41 7.22 -1.36
N ALA A 228 19.13 7.04 -0.26
CA ALA A 228 19.61 8.13 0.57
C ALA A 228 20.84 8.84 -0.02
N GLN A 229 21.61 8.14 -0.87
CA GLN A 229 22.84 8.66 -1.45
C GLN A 229 22.61 9.97 -2.22
N GLY A 230 23.34 11.02 -1.83
CA GLY A 230 23.22 12.35 -2.44
C GLY A 230 21.98 13.16 -2.01
N HIS A 231 21.11 12.58 -1.19
CA HIS A 231 19.88 13.21 -0.70
C HIS A 231 19.84 13.36 0.82
N ALA A 232 20.51 12.49 1.57
CA ALA A 232 20.53 12.48 3.02
C ALA A 232 21.94 12.34 3.60
N LYS A 233 22.13 12.79 4.85
CA LYS A 233 23.25 12.32 5.68
C LYS A 233 22.93 10.92 6.19
N ILE A 234 23.85 9.97 6.02
CA ILE A 234 23.62 8.55 6.31
C ILE A 234 24.56 8.13 7.44
N SER A 235 24.05 7.38 8.42
CA SER A 235 24.87 6.73 9.43
C SER A 235 24.34 5.35 9.78
N GLN A 236 25.26 4.39 9.96
CA GLN A 236 24.95 3.08 10.56
C GLN A 236 25.08 3.07 12.09
N GLY A 237 25.01 4.25 12.72
CA GLY A 237 24.95 4.40 14.18
C GLY A 237 26.19 5.03 14.81
N HIS A 238 27.32 5.13 14.11
CA HIS A 238 28.51 5.78 14.64
C HIS A 238 28.27 7.28 14.86
N GLU A 239 27.68 7.96 13.87
CA GLU A 239 27.44 9.41 13.86
C GLU A 239 26.02 9.75 14.31
N ALA A 240 25.27 8.74 14.81
CA ALA A 240 23.90 8.93 15.25
C ALA A 240 23.77 9.98 16.37
N PRO A 241 24.62 9.98 17.44
CA PRO A 241 24.61 11.04 18.44
C PRO A 241 24.80 12.45 17.85
N GLU A 242 25.72 12.59 16.90
CA GLU A 242 26.07 13.85 16.25
C GLU A 242 24.89 14.36 15.40
N PHE A 243 24.22 13.47 14.66
CA PHE A 243 23.02 13.83 13.90
C PHE A 243 21.90 14.31 14.81
N ILE A 244 21.68 13.62 15.94
CA ILE A 244 20.67 14.03 16.93
C ILE A 244 21.02 15.38 17.53
N ALA A 245 22.28 15.62 17.90
CA ALA A 245 22.73 16.89 18.45
C ALA A 245 22.56 18.04 17.44
N GLU A 246 22.88 17.82 16.16
CA GLU A 246 22.69 18.81 15.09
C GLU A 246 21.21 19.18 14.91
N ILE A 247 20.33 18.17 14.85
CA ILE A 247 18.89 18.38 14.68
C ILE A 247 18.30 19.06 15.93
N HIS A 248 18.74 18.67 17.13
CA HIS A 248 18.29 19.27 18.39
C HIS A 248 18.71 20.74 18.49
N ALA A 249 19.94 21.09 18.10
CA ALA A 249 20.39 22.48 18.06
C ALA A 249 19.54 23.32 17.07
N GLU A 250 19.24 22.79 15.90
CA GLU A 250 18.37 23.45 14.92
C GLU A 250 16.92 23.58 15.42
N MET A 251 16.41 22.60 16.18
CA MET A 251 15.12 22.69 16.86
C MET A 251 15.10 23.85 17.86
N LYS A 252 16.14 23.98 18.70
CA LYS A 252 16.24 25.09 19.67
C LYS A 252 16.32 26.44 18.97
N ARG A 253 17.16 26.57 17.93
CA ARG A 253 17.22 27.77 17.09
C ARG A 253 15.85 28.16 16.53
N ARG A 254 15.11 27.20 15.96
CA ARG A 254 13.77 27.43 15.40
C ARG A 254 12.71 27.79 16.45
N SER A 255 12.87 27.29 17.67
CA SER A 255 12.00 27.65 18.80
C SER A 255 12.22 29.11 19.22
N ASP A 256 13.47 29.56 19.24
CA ASP A 256 13.85 30.91 19.69
C ASP A 256 13.65 31.99 18.62
N GLU A 257 14.03 31.69 17.36
CA GLU A 257 14.03 32.65 16.24
C GLU A 257 12.77 32.56 15.37
N GLY A 258 11.97 31.51 15.57
CA GLY A 258 10.91 31.12 14.66
C GLY A 258 11.40 30.24 13.50
N SER A 259 10.46 29.59 12.84
CA SER A 259 10.73 28.54 11.84
C SER A 259 10.10 28.80 10.47
N ALA A 260 9.62 30.02 10.25
CA ALA A 260 8.93 30.42 9.02
C ALA A 260 9.91 30.46 7.85
N GLY A 261 9.62 29.71 6.79
CA GLY A 261 10.47 29.63 5.59
C GLY A 261 11.60 28.60 5.67
N ASP A 262 11.86 28.03 6.85
CA ASP A 262 12.84 26.96 6.97
C ASP A 262 12.40 25.70 6.21
N PRO A 263 13.30 25.03 5.46
CA PRO A 263 12.98 23.73 4.90
C PRO A 263 12.75 22.70 6.01
N PRO A 264 11.83 21.75 5.82
CA PRO A 264 11.59 20.72 6.82
C PRO A 264 12.80 19.78 6.94
N ILE A 265 12.95 19.23 8.14
CA ILE A 265 13.93 18.20 8.46
C ILE A 265 13.19 16.90 8.66
N TYR A 266 13.58 15.85 7.95
CA TYR A 266 13.08 14.51 8.20
C TYR A 266 14.21 13.62 8.68
N LEU A 267 14.01 13.07 9.88
CA LEU A 267 14.89 12.10 10.50
C LEU A 267 14.27 10.71 10.32
N PHE A 268 14.96 9.84 9.61
CA PHE A 268 14.59 8.45 9.41
C PHE A 268 15.47 7.58 10.30
N ILE A 269 14.86 6.74 11.13
CA ILE A 269 15.57 5.76 11.96
C ILE A 269 15.03 4.36 11.68
N HIS A 270 15.81 3.55 10.96
CA HIS A 270 15.50 2.15 10.70
C HIS A 270 16.05 1.26 11.81
N GLY A 271 15.17 0.81 12.70
CA GLY A 271 15.47 -0.07 13.83
C GLY A 271 16.05 0.67 15.03
N LEU A 272 15.31 1.63 15.58
CA LEU A 272 15.75 2.50 16.70
C LEU A 272 16.29 1.69 17.90
N GLN A 273 15.72 0.52 18.18
CA GLN A 273 16.13 -0.36 19.27
C GLN A 273 17.61 -0.80 19.20
N LYS A 274 18.21 -0.74 18.00
CA LYS A 274 19.61 -1.10 17.76
C LYS A 274 20.59 -0.04 18.28
N PHE A 275 20.15 1.20 18.48
CA PHE A 275 21.00 2.33 18.87
C PHE A 275 20.87 2.67 20.36
N ARG A 276 21.65 1.99 21.22
CA ARG A 276 21.58 2.16 22.67
C ARG A 276 21.74 3.61 23.14
N LYS A 277 22.62 4.39 22.50
CA LYS A 277 22.86 5.81 22.82
C LYS A 277 21.64 6.71 22.58
N LEU A 278 20.69 6.27 21.74
CA LEU A 278 19.47 7.01 21.42
C LEU A 278 18.28 6.60 22.30
N ARG A 279 18.46 5.64 23.21
CA ARG A 279 17.40 5.23 24.13
C ARG A 279 17.19 6.32 25.17
N TYR A 280 15.93 6.61 25.46
CA TYR A 280 15.58 7.51 26.53
C TYR A 280 16.04 6.95 27.90
N GLU A 281 16.63 7.81 28.72
CA GLU A 281 17.03 7.48 30.08
C GLU A 281 16.43 8.50 31.04
N GLU A 282 15.77 8.04 32.10
CA GLU A 282 15.32 8.92 33.17
C GLU A 282 16.55 9.42 33.95
N ASP A 283 16.68 10.75 34.07
CA ASP A 283 17.77 11.37 34.81
C ASP A 283 17.56 11.21 36.32
N PHE A 284 18.04 10.09 36.87
CA PHE A 284 18.10 9.85 38.31
C PHE A 284 19.43 10.32 38.94
N SER A 285 20.23 11.13 38.24
CA SER A 285 21.50 11.60 38.78
C SER A 285 21.30 12.75 39.76
N PHE A 286 21.59 12.50 41.04
CA PHE A 286 21.73 13.53 42.08
C PHE A 286 23.07 14.29 42.00
N GLY A 287 23.90 14.01 41.00
CA GLY A 287 25.16 14.72 40.72
C GLY A 287 25.19 15.18 39.27
N GLY A 288 25.35 16.49 39.06
CA GLY A 288 25.31 17.13 37.75
C GLY A 288 26.45 16.67 36.83
N ASP A 289 26.16 15.69 35.99
CA ASP A 289 26.87 15.50 34.74
C ASP A 289 26.02 16.19 33.66
N ASP A 290 26.39 17.43 33.32
CA ASP A 290 25.71 18.29 32.33
C ASP A 290 25.95 17.82 30.88
N THR A 291 26.49 16.61 30.69
CA THR A 291 26.76 16.05 29.37
C THR A 291 25.44 15.82 28.61
N PRO A 292 25.24 16.43 27.42
CA PRO A 292 24.04 16.22 26.63
C PRO A 292 23.85 14.74 26.28
N LYS A 293 22.69 14.19 26.64
CA LYS A 293 22.34 12.79 26.37
C LYS A 293 21.54 12.70 25.06
N PRO A 294 22.03 12.00 24.02
CA PRO A 294 21.34 11.92 22.73
C PRO A 294 19.92 11.34 22.82
N GLY A 295 19.69 10.36 23.71
CA GLY A 295 18.33 9.83 23.96
C GLY A 295 17.35 10.87 24.52
N ASN A 296 17.82 11.79 25.36
CA ASN A 296 17.00 12.86 25.93
C ASN A 296 16.75 13.96 24.90
N GLN A 297 17.76 14.30 24.09
CA GLN A 297 17.61 15.19 22.94
C GLN A 297 16.62 14.65 21.91
N LEU A 298 16.68 13.35 21.58
CA LEU A 298 15.71 12.71 20.69
C LEU A 298 14.29 12.77 21.28
N ASN A 299 14.14 12.54 22.58
CA ASN A 299 12.85 12.66 23.26
C ASN A 299 12.28 14.09 23.20
N GLU A 300 13.12 15.13 23.29
CA GLU A 300 12.71 16.52 23.06
C GLU A 300 12.33 16.78 21.60
N ILE A 301 13.11 16.27 20.63
CA ILE A 301 12.77 16.36 19.20
C ILE A 301 11.39 15.75 18.92
N ILE A 302 11.11 14.59 19.51
CA ILE A 302 9.80 13.93 19.36
C ILE A 302 8.66 14.79 19.94
N SER A 303 8.94 15.51 21.02
CA SER A 303 7.93 16.30 21.74
C SER A 303 7.67 17.67 21.09
N GLU A 304 8.70 18.32 20.57
CA GLU A 304 8.66 19.75 20.18
C GLU A 304 9.02 19.99 18.71
N GLY A 305 9.56 18.99 18.02
CA GLY A 305 10.01 19.09 16.63
C GLY A 305 8.90 19.34 15.59
N PRO A 306 7.72 18.67 15.64
CA PRO A 306 6.76 18.75 14.54
C PRO A 306 6.26 20.17 14.20
N PRO A 307 5.86 21.03 15.17
CA PRO A 307 5.48 22.41 14.87
C PRO A 307 6.59 23.24 14.19
N LEU A 308 7.86 22.86 14.41
CA LEU A 308 9.04 23.49 13.84
C LEU A 308 9.45 22.88 12.49
N GLY A 309 8.66 21.95 11.95
CA GLY A 309 8.94 21.26 10.69
C GLY A 309 10.04 20.21 10.80
N ILE A 310 10.22 19.63 11.99
CA ILE A 310 11.16 18.54 12.24
C ILE A 310 10.35 17.28 12.50
N HIS A 311 10.50 16.28 11.64
CA HIS A 311 9.68 15.08 11.64
C HIS A 311 10.52 13.81 11.76
N LEU A 312 10.15 12.93 12.69
CA LEU A 312 10.67 11.58 12.85
C LEU A 312 9.81 10.56 12.10
N ILE A 313 10.48 9.69 11.35
CA ILE A 313 9.95 8.42 10.84
C ILE A 313 10.85 7.32 11.40
N THR A 314 10.32 6.47 12.28
CA THR A 314 11.13 5.48 13.00
C THR A 314 10.48 4.10 12.99
N SER A 315 11.30 3.05 13.04
CA SER A 315 10.84 1.67 13.17
C SER A 315 11.41 0.96 14.40
N LEU A 316 10.58 0.10 15.00
CA LEU A 316 10.96 -0.83 16.06
C LEU A 316 10.32 -2.20 15.82
N ASP A 317 10.99 -3.27 16.25
CA ASP A 317 10.53 -4.64 15.96
C ASP A 317 9.31 -5.09 16.78
N THR A 318 9.15 -4.58 18.01
CA THR A 318 8.21 -5.08 19.02
C THR A 318 7.78 -3.97 19.97
N LEU A 319 6.60 -4.13 20.59
CA LEU A 319 6.12 -3.23 21.66
C LEU A 319 7.10 -3.15 22.84
N ASN A 320 7.74 -4.26 23.20
CA ASN A 320 8.75 -4.27 24.26
C ASN A 320 9.92 -3.33 23.95
N ASN A 321 10.38 -3.32 22.69
CA ASN A 321 11.46 -2.43 22.30
C ASN A 321 11.01 -0.97 22.14
N VAL A 322 9.74 -0.71 21.79
CA VAL A 322 9.10 0.62 21.90
C VAL A 322 9.21 1.12 23.33
N ASN A 323 8.71 0.35 24.30
CA ASN A 323 8.69 0.75 25.71
C ASN A 323 10.09 0.88 26.33
N ARG A 324 11.09 0.15 25.82
CA ARG A 324 12.49 0.24 26.28
C ARG A 324 13.28 1.40 25.66
N SER A 325 12.87 1.87 24.49
CA SER A 325 13.66 2.87 23.74
C SER A 325 13.09 4.29 23.91
N LEU A 326 11.79 4.41 24.17
CA LEU A 326 11.07 5.67 24.17
C LEU A 326 10.37 5.92 25.51
N SER A 327 10.31 7.18 25.92
CA SER A 327 9.47 7.58 27.06
C SER A 327 7.98 7.43 26.73
N ARG A 328 7.12 7.37 27.75
CA ARG A 328 5.66 7.35 27.57
C ARG A 328 5.15 8.57 26.79
N LYS A 329 5.73 9.74 27.04
CA LYS A 329 5.39 10.99 26.32
C LYS A 329 5.78 10.89 24.84
N SER A 330 6.99 10.39 24.55
CA SER A 330 7.42 10.18 23.16
C SER A 330 6.50 9.22 22.40
N VAL A 331 6.05 8.14 23.05
CA VAL A 331 5.10 7.20 22.45
C VAL A 331 3.78 7.91 22.13
N SER A 332 3.23 8.75 23.01
CA SER A 332 2.00 9.50 22.71
C SER A 332 2.14 10.52 21.58
N GLU A 333 3.32 11.12 21.41
CA GLU A 333 3.61 12.08 20.32
C GLU A 333 3.88 11.38 18.97
N LEU A 334 4.11 10.07 18.97
CA LEU A 334 4.11 9.25 17.75
C LEU A 334 2.68 8.96 17.32
N GLY A 335 1.99 10.00 16.84
CA GLY A 335 0.56 9.99 16.54
C GLY A 335 0.17 9.18 15.29
N MET A 336 1.09 8.94 14.36
CA MET A 336 0.86 8.05 13.22
C MET A 336 1.58 6.73 13.47
N ARG A 337 0.82 5.62 13.47
CA ARG A 337 1.34 4.28 13.79
C ARG A 337 0.97 3.30 12.69
N VAL A 338 1.97 2.57 12.19
CA VAL A 338 1.80 1.44 11.26
C VAL A 338 2.25 0.20 12.00
N LEU A 339 1.34 -0.75 12.16
CA LEU A 339 1.59 -2.00 12.86
C LEU A 339 1.61 -3.14 11.83
N PHE A 340 2.66 -3.95 11.87
CA PHE A 340 2.65 -5.25 11.19
C PHE A 340 1.98 -6.29 12.09
N GLN A 341 1.85 -7.52 11.60
CA GLN A 341 1.28 -8.61 12.37
C GLN A 341 1.97 -8.75 13.74
N MET A 342 1.18 -8.75 14.82
CA MET A 342 1.64 -8.85 16.20
C MET A 342 0.57 -9.51 17.07
N SER A 343 0.77 -9.61 18.39
CA SER A 343 -0.29 -10.15 19.24
C SER A 343 -1.47 -9.17 19.38
N ALA A 344 -2.68 -9.68 19.66
CA ALA A 344 -3.85 -8.84 19.93
C ALA A 344 -3.63 -7.87 21.09
N ASN A 345 -2.86 -8.28 22.11
CA ASN A 345 -2.52 -7.43 23.26
C ASN A 345 -1.55 -6.30 22.88
N ASP A 346 -0.54 -6.60 22.06
CA ASP A 346 0.41 -5.58 21.59
C ASP A 346 -0.29 -4.56 20.68
N SER A 347 -1.14 -5.06 19.77
CA SER A 347 -1.98 -4.24 18.89
C SER A 347 -2.89 -3.33 19.72
N ALA A 348 -3.60 -3.87 20.71
CA ALA A 348 -4.47 -3.08 21.58
C ALA A 348 -3.70 -2.02 22.37
N SER A 349 -2.49 -2.33 22.83
CA SER A 349 -1.65 -1.37 23.57
C SER A 349 -1.13 -0.22 22.68
N LEU A 350 -0.97 -0.46 21.37
CA LEU A 350 -0.44 0.52 20.43
C LEU A 350 -1.51 1.32 19.68
N ILE A 351 -2.72 0.79 19.49
CA ILE A 351 -3.76 1.49 18.70
C ILE A 351 -5.17 1.33 19.30
N ASP A 352 -5.31 0.93 20.56
CA ASP A 352 -6.58 0.70 21.25
C ASP A 352 -7.52 -0.27 20.51
N SER A 353 -6.94 -1.16 19.70
CA SER A 353 -7.67 -2.12 18.87
C SER A 353 -6.80 -3.35 18.56
N PRO A 354 -7.38 -4.57 18.50
CA PRO A 354 -6.63 -5.78 18.14
C PRO A 354 -6.48 -5.99 16.62
N LYS A 355 -6.64 -4.95 15.79
CA LYS A 355 -6.75 -5.09 14.32
C LYS A 355 -5.45 -5.52 13.62
N ALA A 356 -4.31 -5.51 14.31
CA ALA A 356 -3.04 -5.99 13.80
C ALA A 356 -2.69 -7.42 14.27
N SER A 357 -3.67 -8.18 14.83
CA SER A 357 -3.48 -9.56 15.30
C SER A 357 -3.54 -10.62 14.21
#